data_AF-A0A8H2VLQ9-F1
#
_entry.id   AF-A0A8H2VLQ9-F1
#
_cell.length_a   1.000
_cell.length_b   1.000
_cell.length_c   1.000
_cell.angle_alpha   90.00
_cell.angle_beta   90.00
_cell.angle_gamma   90.00
#
_symmetry.space_group_name_H-M   'P 1'
#
loop_
_entity.id
_entity.type
_entity.pdbx_description
1 polymer ?
#
loop_
_entity_poly.entity_id
_entity_poly.type
_entity_poly.pdbx_seq_one_letter_code
_entity_poly.pdbx_strand_id
1 'polypeptide(L)'
;MSLPSNPSTKLRKQSPSLPPKICIVGAGLSGLRCADILLQHGFDVTILEGRDRIGGRVHQINLPSGPLVDLGANWLHGSEDQPLLDIAKKTNTGVHTWAEKGIWFGEDGKPLTEGDAMMNEVWEIIHGAFKYSEENSETIDPDKSLYDFIEEKLVEAYPDDAEKRRISIQFADIWGTFVGSSVKKQSLKFFWLEECIDGENIFVAGTYKNVLAHVAKPALENAKIQFSTKVTRVETNPDNVAVFTDDGKKLEFDEVVMTAPLGWLKKNKEAFQPQLSSRFLSAIDSLGFGCLEKIYITFPRPFWSNSALPLSAQTFDGFTQWLSPVYAPTTNPDKWHQEIVPLSSFTPENAHPTLLLYIYGAQSLHFAKTLSTLQTQIEKDEFLITFFKPYYSLLPNFKEEDEGCRPLSCVATTWVNDDLAGNGSYTNFQVGLKEGDEDVKILREGVPERGLWFAGEHTAPFIALGTTTGAYWSGEAVGKRIVDAYRMGGKGA
;
A
#
# COMPACT_ATOMS: atom_id res chain seq x y z
N MET A 1 -5.92 19.28 15.86
CA MET A 1 -6.19 20.51 15.07
C MET A 1 -7.65 20.52 14.61
N SER A 2 -8.30 21.69 14.63
CA SER A 2 -9.68 21.87 14.17
C SER A 2 -9.81 21.60 12.67
N LEU A 3 -10.79 20.76 12.28
CA LEU A 3 -11.19 20.56 10.87
C LEU A 3 -11.38 21.92 10.18
N PRO A 4 -10.69 22.23 9.07
CA PRO A 4 -10.93 23.46 8.33
C PRO A 4 -12.35 23.50 7.76
N SER A 5 -12.83 24.74 7.58
CA SER A 5 -14.07 25.19 6.91
C SER A 5 -14.77 24.17 6.01
N ASN A 6 -16.07 23.98 6.25
CA ASN A 6 -17.03 23.18 5.46
C ASN A 6 -16.49 22.72 4.08
N PRO A 7 -16.24 21.41 3.86
CA PRO A 7 -15.92 20.91 2.54
C PRO A 7 -17.01 21.34 1.55
N SER A 8 -16.66 21.60 0.30
CA SER A 8 -17.64 22.05 -0.70
C SER A 8 -18.69 20.97 -0.90
N THR A 9 -19.89 21.24 -0.38
CA THR A 9 -21.11 20.44 -0.57
C THR A 9 -22.00 21.05 -1.66
N LYS A 10 -21.43 21.89 -2.53
CA LYS A 10 -22.21 22.56 -3.57
C LYS A 10 -22.53 21.55 -4.67
N LEU A 11 -23.82 21.27 -4.86
CA LEU A 11 -24.29 20.60 -6.05
C LEU A 11 -23.96 21.44 -7.27
N ARG A 12 -23.45 20.78 -8.31
CA ARG A 12 -23.31 21.38 -9.63
C ARG A 12 -24.67 21.71 -10.26
N LYS A 13 -25.67 20.82 -10.08
CA LYS A 13 -26.94 20.85 -10.82
C LYS A 13 -28.13 21.14 -9.91
N GLN A 14 -29.00 22.05 -10.33
CA GLN A 14 -30.22 22.42 -9.60
C GLN A 14 -31.37 21.41 -9.76
N SER A 15 -31.36 20.57 -10.80
CA SER A 15 -32.42 19.58 -11.07
C SER A 15 -31.82 18.24 -11.55
N PRO A 16 -31.33 17.39 -10.65
CA PRO A 16 -30.71 16.11 -10.99
C PRO A 16 -31.72 15.06 -11.48
N SER A 17 -31.24 13.95 -12.03
CA SER A 17 -32.12 12.81 -12.31
C SER A 17 -32.68 12.19 -11.02
N LEU A 18 -33.78 11.44 -11.13
CA LEU A 18 -34.44 10.78 -10.01
C LEU A 18 -34.58 9.27 -10.31
N PRO A 19 -33.87 8.39 -9.58
CA PRO A 19 -32.79 8.69 -8.63
C PRO A 19 -31.54 9.29 -9.32
N PRO A 20 -30.71 10.10 -8.63
CA PRO A 20 -29.49 10.66 -9.21
C PRO A 20 -28.52 9.57 -9.63
N LYS A 21 -27.90 9.72 -10.81
CA LYS A 21 -27.01 8.74 -11.41
C LYS A 21 -25.57 9.04 -11.09
N ILE A 22 -24.90 8.13 -10.38
CA ILE A 22 -23.50 8.28 -9.96
C ILE A 22 -22.65 7.22 -10.63
N CYS A 23 -21.57 7.64 -11.28
CA CYS A 23 -20.53 6.72 -11.76
C CYS A 23 -19.36 6.69 -10.80
N ILE A 24 -18.86 5.50 -10.50
CA ILE A 24 -17.62 5.29 -9.75
C ILE A 24 -16.63 4.61 -10.70
N VAL A 25 -15.47 5.22 -10.89
CA VAL A 25 -14.40 4.66 -11.72
C VAL A 25 -13.42 3.91 -10.81
N GLY A 26 -13.45 2.58 -10.88
CA GLY A 26 -12.66 1.67 -10.06
C GLY A 26 -13.47 0.97 -8.96
N ALA A 27 -13.29 -0.35 -8.83
CA ALA A 27 -13.89 -1.23 -7.83
C ALA A 27 -12.86 -1.68 -6.77
N GLY A 28 -11.92 -0.80 -6.41
CA GLY A 28 -11.08 -0.95 -5.22
C GLY A 28 -11.84 -0.64 -3.92
N LEU A 29 -11.18 -0.73 -2.75
CA LEU A 29 -11.83 -0.48 -1.46
C LEU A 29 -12.53 0.89 -1.38
N SER A 30 -11.92 1.95 -1.91
CA SER A 30 -12.53 3.29 -1.94
C SER A 30 -13.81 3.34 -2.78
N GLY A 31 -13.76 2.81 -4.01
CA GLY A 31 -14.93 2.74 -4.88
C GLY A 31 -16.07 1.90 -4.30
N LEU A 32 -15.74 0.72 -3.75
CA LEU A 32 -16.73 -0.18 -3.15
C LEU A 32 -17.38 0.44 -1.91
N ARG A 33 -16.61 1.09 -1.02
CA ARG A 33 -17.17 1.77 0.15
C ARG A 33 -17.99 3.01 -0.23
N CYS A 34 -17.56 3.77 -1.24
CA CYS A 34 -18.36 4.89 -1.77
C CYS A 34 -19.71 4.40 -2.31
N ALA A 35 -19.70 3.32 -3.09
CA ALA A 35 -20.90 2.71 -3.64
C ALA A 35 -21.90 2.31 -2.53
N ASP A 36 -21.41 1.65 -1.47
CA ASP A 36 -22.23 1.26 -0.33
C ASP A 36 -22.96 2.47 0.31
N ILE A 37 -22.23 3.55 0.61
CA ILE A 37 -22.83 4.76 1.19
C ILE A 37 -23.90 5.36 0.27
N LEU A 38 -23.64 5.44 -1.03
CA LEU A 38 -24.57 6.00 -2.01
C LEU A 38 -25.82 5.13 -2.18
N LEU A 39 -25.66 3.80 -2.25
CA LEU A 39 -26.76 2.84 -2.38
C LEU A 39 -27.71 2.90 -1.17
N GLN A 40 -27.17 3.02 0.05
CA GLN A 40 -27.96 3.19 1.28
C GLN A 40 -28.85 4.45 1.25
N HIS A 41 -28.53 5.43 0.39
CA HIS A 41 -29.25 6.69 0.25
C HIS A 41 -30.06 6.79 -1.05
N GLY A 42 -30.24 5.67 -1.78
CA GLY A 42 -31.16 5.59 -2.92
C GLY A 42 -30.63 6.15 -4.25
N PHE A 43 -29.31 6.29 -4.40
CA PHE A 43 -28.67 6.70 -5.65
C PHE A 43 -28.60 5.54 -6.66
N ASP A 44 -28.67 5.83 -7.98
CA ASP A 44 -28.40 4.85 -9.05
C ASP A 44 -26.90 4.80 -9.32
N VAL A 45 -26.24 3.77 -8.78
CA VAL A 45 -24.78 3.63 -8.82
C VAL A 45 -24.35 2.69 -9.95
N THR A 46 -23.46 3.19 -10.80
CA THR A 46 -22.72 2.39 -11.78
C THR A 46 -21.23 2.39 -11.44
N ILE A 47 -20.59 1.22 -11.41
CA ILE A 47 -19.15 1.09 -11.22
C ILE A 47 -18.52 0.62 -12.53
N LEU A 48 -17.52 1.35 -13.02
CA LEU A 48 -16.70 0.96 -14.17
C LEU A 48 -15.33 0.50 -13.68
N GLU A 49 -15.04 -0.80 -13.82
CA GLU A 49 -13.79 -1.42 -13.39
C GLU A 49 -12.97 -1.87 -14.60
N GLY A 50 -11.72 -1.42 -14.67
CA GLY A 50 -10.83 -1.72 -15.78
C GLY A 50 -10.39 -3.18 -15.85
N ARG A 51 -10.48 -3.92 -14.74
CA ARG A 51 -10.18 -5.35 -14.65
C ARG A 51 -11.43 -6.19 -14.78
N ASP A 52 -11.24 -7.50 -14.92
CA ASP A 52 -12.27 -8.53 -14.84
C ASP A 52 -12.66 -8.89 -13.39
N ARG A 53 -12.14 -8.16 -12.39
CA ARG A 53 -12.31 -8.43 -10.96
C ARG A 53 -12.38 -7.15 -10.13
N ILE A 54 -13.00 -7.25 -8.97
CA ILE A 54 -12.94 -6.22 -7.91
C ILE A 54 -11.60 -6.24 -7.16
N GLY A 55 -11.45 -5.29 -6.23
CA GLY A 55 -10.39 -5.24 -5.22
C GLY A 55 -9.18 -4.39 -5.60
N GLY A 56 -8.90 -4.21 -6.89
CA GLY A 56 -7.76 -3.43 -7.36
C GLY A 56 -6.44 -3.96 -6.78
N ARG A 57 -5.76 -3.15 -5.97
CA ARG A 57 -4.53 -3.48 -5.23
C ARG A 57 -4.77 -4.38 -4.01
N VAL A 58 -6.02 -4.74 -3.68
CA VAL A 58 -6.34 -5.84 -2.76
C VAL A 58 -6.67 -7.05 -3.62
N HIS A 59 -5.73 -8.00 -3.74
CA HIS A 59 -5.83 -9.11 -4.67
C HIS A 59 -5.17 -10.36 -4.13
N GLN A 60 -5.88 -11.48 -4.20
CA GLN A 60 -5.41 -12.78 -3.78
C GLN A 60 -5.24 -13.73 -4.97
N ILE A 61 -4.29 -14.65 -4.86
CA ILE A 61 -4.14 -15.81 -5.75
C ILE A 61 -3.87 -17.07 -4.94
N ASN A 62 -4.16 -18.24 -5.51
CA ASN A 62 -3.61 -19.49 -4.99
C ASN A 62 -2.17 -19.62 -5.49
N LEU A 63 -1.23 -19.91 -4.60
CA LEU A 63 0.09 -20.37 -4.97
C LEU A 63 -0.01 -21.72 -5.71
N PRO A 64 0.98 -22.09 -6.55
CA PRO A 64 0.99 -23.40 -7.21
C PRO A 64 0.87 -24.58 -6.24
N SER A 65 1.33 -24.40 -5.00
CA SER A 65 1.23 -25.35 -3.90
C SER A 65 -0.16 -25.46 -3.27
N GLY A 66 -1.08 -24.55 -3.56
CA GLY A 66 -2.47 -24.55 -3.06
C GLY A 66 -2.86 -23.38 -2.14
N PRO A 67 -2.04 -22.94 -1.16
CA PRO A 67 -2.40 -21.86 -0.24
C PRO A 67 -2.76 -20.55 -0.94
N LEU A 68 -3.75 -19.85 -0.40
CA LEU A 68 -4.16 -18.53 -0.88
C LEU A 68 -3.27 -17.44 -0.24
N VAL A 69 -2.75 -16.52 -1.04
CA VAL A 69 -1.92 -15.40 -0.57
C VAL A 69 -2.35 -14.06 -1.15
N ASP A 70 -2.03 -12.96 -0.46
CA ASP A 70 -2.28 -11.60 -0.91
C ASP A 70 -1.13 -11.04 -1.75
N LEU A 71 -1.35 -10.78 -3.04
CA LEU A 71 -0.39 -10.05 -3.87
C LEU A 71 -0.27 -8.56 -3.48
N GLY A 72 -1.27 -8.03 -2.77
CA GLY A 72 -1.44 -6.61 -2.50
C GLY A 72 -1.23 -6.20 -1.05
N ALA A 73 -2.28 -5.85 -0.32
CA ALA A 73 -2.19 -5.54 1.10
C ALA A 73 -1.96 -6.80 1.96
N ASN A 74 -1.09 -6.73 2.98
CA ASN A 74 -1.00 -7.75 4.05
C ASN A 74 -1.35 -7.22 5.44
N TRP A 75 -1.22 -5.92 5.64
CA TRP A 75 -1.19 -5.30 6.96
C TRP A 75 -2.41 -4.44 7.21
N LEU A 76 -2.80 -4.36 8.47
CA LEU A 76 -3.65 -3.33 9.05
C LEU A 76 -2.76 -2.52 9.99
N HIS A 77 -2.48 -1.27 9.63
CA HIS A 77 -1.60 -0.41 10.41
C HIS A 77 -2.42 0.29 11.50
N GLY A 78 -2.11 -0.02 12.75
CA GLY A 78 -2.88 0.38 13.93
C GLY A 78 -4.10 -0.51 14.19
N SER A 79 -4.40 -0.67 15.48
CA SER A 79 -5.48 -1.52 15.98
C SER A 79 -6.64 -0.74 16.61
N GLU A 80 -6.41 0.51 17.01
CA GLU A 80 -7.43 1.37 17.62
C GLU A 80 -8.39 1.89 16.56
N ASP A 81 -9.70 1.89 16.79
CA ASP A 81 -10.71 2.40 15.84
C ASP A 81 -10.54 1.95 14.36
N GLN A 82 -9.98 0.75 14.15
CA GLN A 82 -9.59 0.22 12.85
C GLN A 82 -10.78 -0.52 12.18
N PRO A 83 -11.50 0.07 11.21
CA PRO A 83 -12.74 -0.52 10.67
C PRO A 83 -12.50 -1.84 9.93
N LEU A 84 -11.34 -2.00 9.29
CA LEU A 84 -11.01 -3.23 8.56
C LEU A 84 -10.68 -4.38 9.51
N LEU A 85 -10.19 -4.08 10.72
CA LEU A 85 -9.99 -5.08 11.78
C LEU A 85 -11.34 -5.58 12.31
N ASP A 86 -12.31 -4.68 12.50
CA ASP A 86 -13.66 -5.05 12.91
C ASP A 86 -14.36 -5.92 11.85
N ILE A 87 -14.15 -5.60 10.57
CA ILE A 87 -14.61 -6.45 9.47
C ILE A 87 -13.91 -7.80 9.51
N ALA A 88 -12.59 -7.85 9.70
CA ALA A 88 -11.84 -9.10 9.81
C ALA A 88 -12.37 -10.00 10.93
N LYS A 89 -12.65 -9.44 12.12
CA LYS A 89 -13.31 -10.14 13.24
C LYS A 89 -14.69 -10.66 12.83
N LYS A 90 -15.52 -9.80 12.21
CA LYS A 90 -16.89 -10.15 11.77
C LYS A 90 -16.92 -11.25 10.72
N THR A 91 -15.91 -11.33 9.87
CA THR A 91 -15.78 -12.34 8.82
C THR A 91 -14.94 -13.54 9.22
N ASN A 92 -14.53 -13.63 10.49
CA ASN A 92 -13.65 -14.67 11.01
C ASN A 92 -12.38 -14.84 10.16
N THR A 93 -11.79 -13.73 9.72
CA THR A 93 -10.53 -13.70 8.98
C THR A 93 -9.38 -13.86 9.98
N GLY A 94 -8.51 -14.84 9.75
CA GLY A 94 -7.32 -15.03 10.58
C GLY A 94 -6.44 -13.79 10.59
N VAL A 95 -5.99 -13.39 11.78
CA VAL A 95 -5.05 -12.29 11.98
C VAL A 95 -3.87 -12.79 12.81
N HIS A 96 -2.72 -12.13 12.67
CA HIS A 96 -1.51 -12.48 13.39
C HIS A 96 -0.75 -11.23 13.81
N THR A 97 -0.17 -11.29 15.01
CA THR A 97 0.78 -10.32 15.53
C THR A 97 2.03 -11.09 15.94
N TRP A 98 3.19 -10.53 15.62
CA TRP A 98 4.47 -11.08 16.07
C TRP A 98 4.87 -10.46 17.40
N ALA A 99 5.56 -11.23 18.23
CA ALA A 99 6.27 -10.68 19.37
C ALA A 99 7.35 -9.68 18.88
N GLU A 100 7.75 -8.74 19.73
CA GLU A 100 8.74 -7.68 19.43
C GLU A 100 10.14 -8.19 19.03
N LYS A 101 10.37 -9.50 19.00
CA LYS A 101 11.69 -10.08 18.74
C LYS A 101 11.90 -10.27 17.24
N GLY A 102 12.89 -9.56 16.69
CA GLY A 102 13.37 -9.75 15.33
C GLY A 102 14.50 -10.78 15.24
N ILE A 103 14.81 -11.19 14.00
CA ILE A 103 15.96 -12.03 13.67
C ILE A 103 16.84 -11.25 12.71
N TRP A 104 18.06 -10.94 13.14
CA TRP A 104 18.90 -9.95 12.49
C TRP A 104 20.18 -10.60 12.00
N PHE A 105 20.55 -10.33 10.76
CA PHE A 105 21.79 -10.78 10.15
C PHE A 105 22.61 -9.59 9.66
N GLY A 106 23.89 -9.59 10.02
CA GLY A 106 24.83 -8.57 9.58
C GLY A 106 25.18 -8.69 8.11
N GLU A 107 26.00 -7.76 7.64
CA GLU A 107 26.46 -7.70 6.24
C GLU A 107 27.22 -8.98 5.83
N ASP A 108 27.83 -9.68 6.78
CA ASP A 108 28.57 -10.94 6.56
C ASP A 108 27.69 -12.20 6.64
N GLY A 109 26.38 -12.03 6.88
CA GLY A 109 25.42 -13.13 6.98
C GLY A 109 25.42 -13.84 8.34
N LYS A 110 26.09 -13.29 9.36
CA LYS A 110 26.04 -13.84 10.73
C LYS A 110 24.91 -13.21 11.55
N PRO A 111 24.29 -13.94 12.47
CA PRO A 111 23.31 -13.38 13.40
C PRO A 111 23.87 -12.23 14.24
N LEU A 112 23.08 -11.17 14.42
CA LEU A 112 23.39 -10.02 15.29
C LEU A 112 22.66 -10.16 16.62
N THR A 113 23.41 -10.38 17.71
CA THR A 113 22.84 -10.53 19.06
C THR A 113 22.24 -9.24 19.61
N GLU A 114 22.72 -8.08 19.15
CA GLU A 114 22.25 -6.75 19.57
C GLU A 114 21.23 -6.15 18.59
N GLY A 115 20.74 -6.95 17.63
CA GLY A 115 19.87 -6.45 16.56
C GLY A 115 18.58 -5.81 17.07
N ASP A 116 17.90 -6.41 18.06
CA ASP A 116 16.69 -5.82 18.64
C ASP A 116 16.99 -4.47 19.33
N ALA A 117 18.12 -4.36 20.04
CA ALA A 117 18.51 -3.12 20.71
C ALA A 117 18.83 -2.00 19.71
N MET A 118 19.53 -2.34 18.62
CA MET A 118 19.83 -1.40 17.54
C MET A 118 18.56 -0.98 16.78
N MET A 119 17.68 -1.93 16.47
CA MET A 119 16.40 -1.63 15.82
C MET A 119 15.56 -0.71 16.69
N ASN A 120 15.42 -1.01 17.99
CA ASN A 120 14.66 -0.17 18.93
C ASN A 120 15.23 1.26 19.00
N GLU A 121 16.55 1.42 19.04
CA GLU A 121 17.18 2.75 18.99
C GLU A 121 16.81 3.52 17.72
N VAL A 122 16.89 2.89 16.55
CA VAL A 122 16.52 3.52 15.28
C VAL A 122 15.04 3.84 15.22
N TRP A 123 14.19 2.98 15.79
CA TRP A 123 12.75 3.21 15.90
C TRP A 123 12.42 4.40 16.79
N GLU A 124 13.12 4.57 17.92
CA GLU A 124 12.97 5.76 18.77
C GLU A 124 13.38 7.05 18.03
N ILE A 125 14.43 6.98 17.20
CA ILE A 125 14.80 8.12 16.35
C ILE A 125 13.71 8.42 15.31
N ILE A 126 13.11 7.39 14.70
CA ILE A 126 12.01 7.54 13.74
C ILE A 126 10.75 8.10 14.40
N HIS A 127 10.38 7.63 15.60
CA HIS A 127 9.32 8.23 16.41
C HIS A 127 9.62 9.71 16.73
N GLY A 128 10.87 10.03 17.08
CA GLY A 128 11.32 11.40 17.25
C GLY A 128 11.20 12.24 15.97
N ALA A 129 11.43 11.64 14.81
CA ALA A 129 11.29 12.30 13.51
C ALA A 129 9.82 12.63 13.19
N PHE A 130 8.86 11.78 13.54
CA PHE A 130 7.43 12.07 13.39
C PHE A 130 7.05 13.34 14.14
N LYS A 131 7.39 13.39 15.43
CA LYS A 131 7.13 14.55 16.28
C LYS A 131 7.86 15.80 15.78
N TYR A 132 9.14 15.69 15.43
CA TYR A 132 9.92 16.80 14.91
C TYR A 132 9.31 17.35 13.61
N SER A 133 8.86 16.47 12.73
CA SER A 133 8.20 16.81 11.47
C SER A 133 6.88 17.55 11.72
N GLU A 134 6.01 17.04 12.60
CA GLU A 134 4.74 17.66 12.94
C GLU A 134 4.93 19.07 13.51
N GLU A 135 5.87 19.23 14.44
CA GLU A 135 6.12 20.50 15.13
C GLU A 135 6.86 21.54 14.26
N ASN A 136 7.64 21.11 13.26
CA ASN A 136 8.59 21.98 12.55
C ASN A 136 8.42 21.97 11.01
N SER A 137 7.38 21.33 10.48
CA SER A 137 7.16 21.15 9.02
C SER A 137 7.27 22.45 8.22
N GLU A 138 6.89 23.60 8.76
CA GLU A 138 7.00 24.90 8.08
C GLU A 138 8.46 25.30 7.79
N THR A 139 9.40 24.95 8.68
CA THR A 139 10.79 25.42 8.64
C THR A 139 11.78 24.38 8.15
N ILE A 140 11.42 23.10 8.15
CA ILE A 140 12.27 22.02 7.61
C ILE A 140 12.51 22.26 6.11
N ASP A 141 13.79 22.15 5.72
CA ASP A 141 14.22 22.18 4.32
C ASP A 141 13.51 21.05 3.54
N PRO A 142 12.80 21.35 2.44
CA PRO A 142 12.16 20.33 1.59
C PRO A 142 13.10 19.21 1.14
N ASP A 143 14.39 19.48 0.98
CA ASP A 143 15.36 18.49 0.50
C ASP A 143 15.92 17.61 1.63
N LYS A 144 15.62 17.91 2.90
CA LYS A 144 16.07 17.09 4.04
C LYS A 144 15.28 15.80 4.14
N SER A 145 15.98 14.68 4.08
CA SER A 145 15.41 13.34 4.17
C SER A 145 15.31 12.83 5.60
N LEU A 146 14.49 11.79 5.80
CA LEU A 146 14.48 11.03 7.05
C LEU A 146 15.86 10.41 7.33
N TYR A 147 16.56 9.95 6.29
CA TYR A 147 17.93 9.42 6.44
C TYR A 147 18.88 10.47 7.04
N ASP A 148 18.84 11.72 6.55
CA ASP A 148 19.71 12.79 7.06
C ASP A 148 19.45 13.05 8.55
N PHE A 149 18.17 13.04 8.96
CA PHE A 149 17.80 13.18 10.36
C PHE A 149 18.31 12.02 11.23
N ILE A 150 18.17 10.78 10.75
CA ILE A 150 18.68 9.60 11.46
C ILE A 150 20.21 9.66 11.58
N GLU A 151 20.90 10.04 10.50
CA GLU A 151 22.34 10.19 10.49
C GLU A 151 22.81 11.25 11.51
N GLU A 152 22.17 12.42 11.53
CA GLU A 152 22.44 13.48 12.52
C GLU A 152 22.28 12.96 13.96
N LYS A 153 21.17 12.24 14.25
CA LYS A 153 20.90 11.72 15.60
C LYS A 153 21.87 10.62 16.01
N LEU A 154 22.29 9.77 15.09
CA LEU A 154 23.31 8.76 15.35
C LEU A 154 24.71 9.40 15.57
N VAL A 155 25.03 10.49 14.87
CA VAL A 155 26.26 11.27 15.12
C VAL A 155 26.24 11.93 16.50
N GLU A 156 25.10 12.49 16.92
CA GLU A 156 24.93 13.06 18.26
C GLU A 156 25.07 11.99 19.36
N ALA A 157 24.45 10.83 19.18
CA ALA A 157 24.45 9.75 20.17
C ALA A 157 25.82 9.04 20.28
N TYR A 158 26.53 8.93 19.15
CA TYR A 158 27.77 8.15 19.05
C TYR A 158 28.87 8.93 18.31
N PRO A 159 29.38 10.06 18.83
CA PRO A 159 30.33 10.89 18.10
C PRO A 159 31.62 10.16 17.71
N ASP A 160 32.12 9.29 18.60
CA ASP A 160 33.41 8.60 18.45
C ASP A 160 33.29 7.15 17.94
N ASP A 161 32.08 6.63 17.73
CA ASP A 161 31.86 5.24 17.29
C ASP A 161 31.30 5.17 15.87
N ALA A 162 32.20 5.31 14.89
CA ALA A 162 31.83 5.30 13.47
C ALA A 162 31.24 3.95 13.02
N GLU A 163 31.68 2.84 13.61
CA GLU A 163 31.21 1.52 13.22
C GLU A 163 29.79 1.27 13.69
N LYS A 164 29.47 1.66 14.95
CA LYS A 164 28.11 1.59 15.44
C LYS A 164 27.16 2.43 14.59
N ARG A 165 27.52 3.67 14.25
CA ARG A 165 26.69 4.51 13.36
C ARG A 165 26.45 3.86 12.00
N ARG A 166 27.50 3.28 11.40
CA ARG A 166 27.45 2.61 10.09
C ARG A 166 26.55 1.37 10.10
N ILE A 167 26.51 0.63 11.20
CA ILE A 167 25.61 -0.52 11.36
C ILE A 167 24.18 -0.06 11.67
N SER A 168 23.99 0.81 12.68
CA SER A 168 22.67 1.28 13.10
C SER A 168 21.89 1.90 11.96
N ILE A 169 22.53 2.72 11.11
CA ILE A 169 21.80 3.39 10.02
C ILE A 169 21.22 2.43 8.97
N GLN A 170 21.74 1.21 8.84
CA GLN A 170 21.19 0.21 7.93
C GLN A 170 19.85 -0.33 8.40
N PHE A 171 19.56 -0.31 9.71
CA PHE A 171 18.24 -0.68 10.22
C PHE A 171 17.15 0.29 9.75
N ALA A 172 17.51 1.53 9.37
CA ALA A 172 16.55 2.49 8.81
C ALA A 172 15.99 2.06 7.44
N ASP A 173 16.65 1.13 6.73
CA ASP A 173 16.15 0.64 5.45
C ASP A 173 14.83 -0.15 5.60
N ILE A 174 14.51 -0.68 6.80
CA ILE A 174 13.18 -1.26 7.06
C ILE A 174 12.06 -0.27 6.75
N TRP A 175 12.28 1.03 6.95
CA TRP A 175 11.29 2.04 6.63
C TRP A 175 10.83 1.96 5.16
N GLY A 176 11.72 1.53 4.26
CA GLY A 176 11.37 1.38 2.87
C GLY A 176 10.35 0.28 2.58
N THR A 177 10.20 -0.75 3.43
CA THR A 177 9.13 -1.74 3.28
C THR A 177 7.77 -1.18 3.70
N PHE A 178 7.75 -0.12 4.53
CA PHE A 178 6.54 0.63 4.87
C PHE A 178 6.10 1.55 3.73
N VAL A 179 7.02 2.34 3.17
CA VAL A 179 6.67 3.40 2.20
C VAL A 179 6.91 3.03 0.72
N GLY A 180 7.50 1.88 0.44
CA GLY A 180 7.82 1.44 -0.93
C GLY A 180 8.90 2.30 -1.62
N SER A 181 9.76 2.99 -0.85
CA SER A 181 10.84 3.86 -1.33
C SER A 181 11.98 3.90 -0.32
N SER A 182 13.18 4.28 -0.74
CA SER A 182 14.33 4.41 0.17
C SER A 182 14.10 5.54 1.18
N VAL A 183 14.51 5.29 2.44
CA VAL A 183 14.54 6.30 3.51
C VAL A 183 15.31 7.58 3.13
N LYS A 184 16.28 7.48 2.21
CA LYS A 184 17.02 8.62 1.65
C LYS A 184 16.17 9.55 0.79
N LYS A 185 15.02 9.08 0.33
CA LYS A 185 14.07 9.88 -0.44
C LYS A 185 12.85 10.29 0.39
N GLN A 186 12.65 9.71 1.57
CA GLN A 186 11.53 10.06 2.45
C GLN A 186 11.69 11.49 2.92
N SER A 187 10.67 12.33 2.74
CA SER A 187 10.69 13.72 3.23
C SER A 187 10.68 13.74 4.75
N LEU A 188 11.63 14.43 5.38
CA LEU A 188 11.52 14.75 6.81
C LEU A 188 10.44 15.81 7.05
N LYS A 189 10.31 16.79 6.14
CA LYS A 189 9.36 17.91 6.24
C LYS A 189 7.90 17.44 6.37
N PHE A 190 7.55 16.40 5.62
CA PHE A 190 6.20 15.84 5.55
C PHE A 190 6.15 14.41 6.12
N PHE A 191 7.10 14.04 6.96
CA PHE A 191 7.14 12.71 7.56
C PHE A 191 5.91 12.41 8.43
N TRP A 192 5.37 13.43 9.10
CA TRP A 192 4.12 13.34 9.87
C TRP A 192 2.89 12.90 9.04
N LEU A 193 2.93 13.01 7.70
CA LEU A 193 1.85 12.51 6.83
C LEU A 193 1.91 10.99 6.59
N GLU A 194 3.00 10.31 6.98
CA GLU A 194 3.10 8.84 6.96
C GLU A 194 2.48 8.19 8.22
N GLU A 195 1.94 8.99 9.14
CA GLU A 195 1.38 8.51 10.39
C GLU A 195 0.15 7.63 10.15
N CYS A 196 0.14 6.49 10.84
CA CYS A 196 -0.92 5.51 10.78
C CYS A 196 -1.78 5.60 12.04
N ILE A 197 -2.77 4.71 12.11
CA ILE A 197 -3.62 4.61 13.29
C ILE A 197 -2.81 4.07 14.47
N ASP A 198 -3.14 4.51 15.67
CA ASP A 198 -2.49 4.04 16.90
C ASP A 198 -2.74 2.55 17.17
N GLY A 199 -1.86 1.98 17.99
CA GLY A 199 -1.90 0.59 18.42
C GLY A 199 -1.06 -0.35 17.54
N GLU A 200 -1.35 -1.64 17.63
CA GLU A 200 -0.50 -2.67 17.03
C GLU A 200 -0.70 -2.80 15.52
N ASN A 201 0.39 -3.06 14.80
CA ASN A 201 0.34 -3.47 13.39
C ASN A 201 -0.08 -4.94 13.28
N ILE A 202 -1.15 -5.21 12.56
CA ILE A 202 -1.76 -6.55 12.48
C ILE A 202 -1.62 -7.11 11.07
N PHE A 203 -1.15 -8.35 10.97
CA PHE A 203 -1.08 -9.07 9.69
C PHE A 203 -2.37 -9.84 9.44
N VAL A 204 -2.90 -9.76 8.23
CA VAL A 204 -4.11 -10.47 7.81
C VAL A 204 -3.75 -11.88 7.32
N ALA A 205 -3.47 -12.79 8.27
CA ALA A 205 -3.00 -14.15 8.00
C ALA A 205 -3.99 -15.00 7.18
N GLY A 206 -5.29 -14.76 7.33
CA GLY A 206 -6.36 -15.40 6.55
C GLY A 206 -6.57 -14.79 5.16
N THR A 207 -5.69 -13.90 4.72
CA THR A 207 -5.79 -13.01 3.56
C THR A 207 -6.94 -11.99 3.60
N TYR A 208 -6.86 -10.97 2.75
CA TYR A 208 -7.94 -9.98 2.60
C TYR A 208 -9.21 -10.51 1.92
N LYS A 209 -9.27 -11.77 1.47
CA LYS A 209 -10.39 -12.32 0.67
C LYS A 209 -11.76 -12.08 1.31
N ASN A 210 -11.92 -12.43 2.59
CA ASN A 210 -13.21 -12.32 3.28
C ASN A 210 -13.55 -10.88 3.64
N VAL A 211 -12.54 -10.07 3.98
CA VAL A 211 -12.70 -8.62 4.23
C VAL A 211 -13.19 -7.92 2.96
N LEU A 212 -12.53 -8.18 1.82
CA LEU A 212 -12.92 -7.63 0.53
C LEU A 212 -14.33 -8.09 0.13
N ALA A 213 -14.67 -9.37 0.30
CA ALA A 213 -16.00 -9.88 0.02
C ALA A 213 -17.08 -9.17 0.86
N HIS A 214 -16.80 -8.88 2.14
CA HIS A 214 -17.71 -8.14 3.00
C HIS A 214 -17.92 -6.70 2.52
N VAL A 215 -16.84 -5.98 2.23
CA VAL A 215 -16.90 -4.59 1.74
C VAL A 215 -17.58 -4.51 0.37
N ALA A 216 -17.36 -5.49 -0.50
CA ALA A 216 -17.92 -5.49 -1.84
C ALA A 216 -19.41 -5.88 -1.91
N LYS A 217 -19.92 -6.59 -0.89
CA LYS A 217 -21.27 -7.16 -0.91
C LYS A 217 -22.37 -6.15 -1.28
N PRO A 218 -22.45 -4.94 -0.67
CA PRO A 218 -23.50 -3.99 -1.01
C PRO A 218 -23.48 -3.57 -2.49
N ALA A 219 -22.29 -3.33 -3.03
CA ALA A 219 -22.10 -2.95 -4.43
C ALA A 219 -22.42 -4.10 -5.39
N LEU A 220 -21.97 -5.32 -5.09
CA LEU A 220 -22.25 -6.50 -5.91
C LEU A 220 -23.75 -6.83 -5.97
N GLU A 221 -24.48 -6.59 -4.89
CA GLU A 221 -25.91 -6.87 -4.81
C GLU A 221 -26.78 -5.78 -5.44
N ASN A 222 -26.36 -4.51 -5.40
CA ASN A 222 -27.25 -3.37 -5.69
C ASN A 222 -26.72 -2.35 -6.71
N ALA A 223 -25.44 -2.37 -7.09
CA ALA A 223 -24.90 -1.48 -8.13
C ALA A 223 -24.84 -2.17 -9.50
N LYS A 224 -24.81 -1.35 -10.57
CA LYS A 224 -24.48 -1.83 -11.92
C LYS A 224 -22.97 -1.85 -12.10
N ILE A 225 -22.35 -3.02 -12.11
CA ILE A 225 -20.88 -3.14 -12.24
C ILE A 225 -20.53 -3.61 -13.66
N GLN A 226 -19.67 -2.84 -14.33
CA GLN A 226 -19.11 -3.19 -15.64
C GLN A 226 -17.62 -3.46 -15.48
N PHE A 227 -17.27 -4.74 -15.56
CA PHE A 227 -15.88 -5.21 -15.58
C PHE A 227 -15.26 -5.04 -16.97
N SER A 228 -13.94 -5.14 -17.04
CA SER A 228 -13.15 -5.02 -18.27
C SER A 228 -13.49 -3.76 -19.07
N THR A 229 -13.79 -2.68 -18.35
CA THR A 229 -14.26 -1.41 -18.93
C THR A 229 -13.34 -0.30 -18.46
N LYS A 230 -12.37 0.08 -19.30
CA LYS A 230 -11.39 1.10 -18.92
C LYS A 230 -11.93 2.47 -19.27
N VAL A 231 -12.00 3.35 -18.28
CA VAL A 231 -12.31 4.76 -18.53
C VAL A 231 -11.10 5.44 -19.14
N THR A 232 -11.29 6.08 -20.29
CA THR A 232 -10.23 6.76 -21.04
C THR A 232 -10.35 8.28 -20.95
N ARG A 233 -11.57 8.80 -20.71
CA ARG A 233 -11.83 10.24 -20.68
C ARG A 233 -13.09 10.57 -19.87
N VAL A 234 -13.07 11.72 -19.19
CA VAL A 234 -14.16 12.28 -18.40
C VAL A 234 -14.39 13.73 -18.85
N GLU A 235 -15.55 14.00 -19.43
CA GLU A 235 -15.99 15.34 -19.83
C GLU A 235 -17.03 15.88 -18.84
N THR A 236 -16.74 17.00 -18.19
CA THR A 236 -17.68 17.68 -17.30
C THR A 236 -18.38 18.81 -18.06
N ASN A 237 -19.70 18.71 -18.23
CA ASN A 237 -20.55 19.73 -18.84
C ASN A 237 -21.35 20.49 -17.76
N PRO A 238 -22.12 21.55 -18.09
CA PRO A 238 -23.02 22.18 -17.13
C PRO A 238 -24.08 21.22 -16.54
N ASP A 239 -24.62 20.31 -17.36
CA ASP A 239 -25.79 19.49 -16.98
C ASP A 239 -25.48 18.03 -16.60
N ASN A 240 -24.34 17.50 -17.03
CA ASN A 240 -23.95 16.09 -16.82
C ASN A 240 -22.43 15.90 -16.86
N VAL A 241 -21.95 14.77 -16.36
CA VAL A 241 -20.59 14.29 -16.62
C VAL A 241 -20.67 13.13 -17.60
N ALA A 242 -19.96 13.23 -18.71
CA ALA A 242 -19.83 12.16 -19.69
C ALA A 242 -18.53 11.37 -19.46
N VAL A 243 -18.64 10.05 -19.40
CA VAL A 243 -17.53 9.12 -19.23
C VAL A 243 -17.37 8.31 -20.51
N PHE A 244 -16.15 8.29 -21.04
CA PHE A 244 -15.78 7.55 -22.24
C PHE A 244 -14.94 6.35 -21.85
N THR A 245 -15.20 5.24 -22.54
CA THR A 245 -14.57 3.95 -22.26
C THR A 245 -13.72 3.49 -23.45
N ASP A 246 -12.85 2.52 -23.23
CA ASP A 246 -11.94 1.98 -24.24
C ASP A 246 -12.63 1.22 -25.37
N ASP A 247 -13.87 0.78 -25.17
CA ASP A 247 -14.74 0.21 -26.20
C ASP A 247 -15.48 1.26 -27.05
N GLY A 248 -15.25 2.55 -26.80
CA GLY A 248 -15.81 3.68 -27.53
C GLY A 248 -17.19 4.13 -27.05
N LYS A 249 -17.76 3.55 -25.98
CA LYS A 249 -19.03 4.04 -25.43
C LYS A 249 -18.87 5.37 -24.71
N LYS A 250 -19.91 6.20 -24.82
CA LYS A 250 -20.16 7.40 -24.02
C LYS A 250 -21.30 7.11 -23.05
N LEU A 251 -21.05 7.30 -21.76
CA LEU A 251 -22.04 7.14 -20.68
C LEU A 251 -22.23 8.47 -19.96
N GLU A 252 -23.44 8.80 -19.53
CA GLU A 252 -23.76 10.11 -18.91
C GLU A 252 -24.31 9.94 -17.49
N PHE A 253 -23.78 10.74 -16.56
CA PHE A 253 -24.07 10.68 -15.12
C PHE A 253 -24.28 12.09 -14.55
N ASP A 254 -24.94 12.19 -13.39
CA ASP A 254 -25.03 13.44 -12.65
C ASP A 254 -23.72 13.73 -11.91
N GLU A 255 -23.03 12.71 -11.40
CA GLU A 255 -21.73 12.83 -10.71
C GLU A 255 -20.78 11.68 -11.10
N VAL A 256 -19.47 11.94 -11.05
CA VAL A 256 -18.42 10.93 -11.22
C VAL A 256 -17.48 10.94 -10.01
N VAL A 257 -17.25 9.77 -9.42
CA VAL A 257 -16.22 9.53 -8.40
C VAL A 257 -15.05 8.80 -9.04
N MET A 258 -13.92 9.49 -9.19
CA MET A 258 -12.67 8.93 -9.69
C MET A 258 -11.91 8.24 -8.56
N THR A 259 -11.70 6.93 -8.67
CA THR A 259 -10.91 6.15 -7.70
C THR A 259 -9.67 5.49 -8.28
N ALA A 260 -9.25 5.94 -9.47
CA ALA A 260 -8.02 5.49 -10.11
C ALA A 260 -6.80 5.77 -9.21
N PRO A 261 -5.78 4.89 -9.19
CA PRO A 261 -4.56 5.12 -8.41
C PRO A 261 -3.84 6.42 -8.79
N LEU A 262 -3.09 7.01 -7.85
CA LEU A 262 -2.31 8.23 -8.10
C LEU A 262 -1.36 8.09 -9.30
N GLY A 263 -0.68 6.94 -9.43
CA GLY A 263 0.17 6.67 -10.58
C GLY A 263 -0.57 6.68 -11.93
N TRP A 264 -1.85 6.31 -11.96
CA TRP A 264 -2.68 6.45 -13.15
C TRP A 264 -2.98 7.93 -13.43
N LEU A 265 -3.34 8.71 -12.41
CA LEU A 265 -3.60 10.15 -12.54
C LEU A 265 -2.38 10.91 -13.08
N LYS A 266 -1.17 10.59 -12.59
CA LYS A 266 0.10 11.17 -13.07
C LYS A 266 0.29 10.98 -14.58
N LYS A 267 -0.09 9.82 -15.11
CA LYS A 267 0.06 9.45 -16.52
C LYS A 267 -1.08 9.95 -17.41
N ASN A 268 -2.26 10.17 -16.85
CA ASN A 268 -3.50 10.41 -17.60
C ASN A 268 -4.13 11.77 -17.27
N LYS A 269 -3.31 12.81 -17.05
CA LYS A 269 -3.78 14.18 -16.74
C LYS A 269 -4.71 14.75 -17.81
N GLU A 270 -4.54 14.33 -19.07
CA GLU A 270 -5.36 14.73 -20.23
C GLU A 270 -6.72 14.02 -20.31
N ALA A 271 -6.99 13.04 -19.43
CA ALA A 271 -8.27 12.34 -19.40
C ALA A 271 -9.43 13.25 -18.95
N PHE A 272 -9.16 14.39 -18.33
CA PHE A 272 -10.18 15.27 -17.78
C PHE A 272 -10.42 16.49 -18.68
N GLN A 273 -11.67 16.71 -19.08
CA GLN A 273 -12.07 17.78 -19.97
C GLN A 273 -13.26 18.57 -19.40
N PRO A 274 -13.21 19.91 -19.27
CA PRO A 274 -12.02 20.77 -19.39
C PRO A 274 -10.86 20.31 -18.48
N GLN A 275 -9.64 20.71 -18.80
CA GLN A 275 -8.48 20.30 -18.02
C GLN A 275 -8.62 20.73 -16.54
N LEU A 276 -8.08 19.92 -15.63
CA LEU A 276 -8.02 20.27 -14.21
C LEU A 276 -7.13 21.51 -14.02
N SER A 277 -7.33 22.24 -12.93
CA SER A 277 -6.56 23.45 -12.65
C SER A 277 -5.06 23.14 -12.51
N SER A 278 -4.21 24.11 -12.80
CA SER A 278 -2.75 23.97 -12.64
C SER A 278 -2.36 23.53 -11.23
N ARG A 279 -3.04 24.05 -10.19
CA ARG A 279 -2.82 23.65 -8.79
C ARG A 279 -3.17 22.19 -8.54
N PHE A 280 -4.25 21.67 -9.14
CA PHE A 280 -4.65 20.26 -9.00
C PHE A 280 -3.66 19.34 -9.73
N LEU A 281 -3.26 19.70 -10.95
CA LEU A 281 -2.24 18.94 -11.70
C LEU A 281 -0.90 18.93 -10.97
N SER A 282 -0.51 20.05 -10.37
CA SER A 282 0.68 20.13 -9.53
C SER A 282 0.57 19.20 -8.33
N ALA A 283 -0.58 19.11 -7.65
CA ALA A 283 -0.77 18.18 -6.54
C ALA A 283 -0.59 16.72 -6.98
N ILE A 284 -1.15 16.35 -8.14
CA ILE A 284 -0.95 15.03 -8.74
C ILE A 284 0.54 14.74 -8.95
N ASP A 285 1.29 15.72 -9.47
CA ASP A 285 2.71 15.54 -9.82
C ASP A 285 3.63 15.51 -8.59
N SER A 286 3.35 16.33 -7.56
CA SER A 286 4.18 16.50 -6.37
C SER A 286 4.21 15.28 -5.45
N LEU A 287 3.08 14.58 -5.26
CA LEU A 287 3.02 13.44 -4.34
C LEU A 287 3.81 12.24 -4.88
N GLY A 288 4.53 11.53 -4.01
CA GLY A 288 5.29 10.35 -4.41
C GLY A 288 4.40 9.14 -4.68
N PHE A 289 4.90 8.18 -5.44
CA PHE A 289 4.23 6.89 -5.66
C PHE A 289 5.28 5.78 -5.56
N GLY A 290 5.22 5.05 -4.45
CA GLY A 290 6.17 3.98 -4.11
C GLY A 290 6.03 2.76 -5.00
N CYS A 291 6.99 1.86 -4.89
CA CYS A 291 6.93 0.53 -5.48
C CYS A 291 7.41 -0.53 -4.49
N LEU A 292 6.47 -1.14 -3.78
CA LEU A 292 6.67 -2.35 -3.01
C LEU A 292 6.22 -3.55 -3.83
N GLU A 293 7.07 -4.56 -3.97
CA GLU A 293 6.74 -5.85 -4.56
C GLU A 293 6.95 -6.97 -3.54
N LYS A 294 6.27 -8.09 -3.75
CA LYS A 294 6.33 -9.27 -2.90
C LYS A 294 6.84 -10.45 -3.64
N ILE A 295 7.54 -11.31 -2.92
CA ILE A 295 8.04 -12.58 -3.45
C ILE A 295 7.68 -13.68 -2.47
N TYR A 296 7.02 -14.70 -2.98
CA TYR A 296 6.62 -15.90 -2.27
C TYR A 296 7.51 -17.05 -2.73
N ILE A 297 8.21 -17.69 -1.82
CA ILE A 297 9.02 -18.89 -2.09
C ILE A 297 8.46 -20.04 -1.27
N THR A 298 7.86 -21.03 -1.93
CA THR A 298 7.25 -22.17 -1.25
C THR A 298 8.19 -23.36 -1.22
N PHE A 299 8.23 -24.05 -0.07
CA PHE A 299 9.02 -25.25 0.17
C PHE A 299 8.11 -26.46 0.47
N PRO A 300 8.60 -27.70 0.39
CA PRO A 300 7.83 -28.89 0.76
C PRO A 300 7.41 -28.92 2.23
N ARG A 301 8.23 -28.33 3.10
CA ARG A 301 8.01 -28.21 4.55
C ARG A 301 8.72 -26.96 5.08
N PRO A 302 8.30 -26.39 6.21
CA PRO A 302 8.99 -25.24 6.81
C PRO A 302 10.28 -25.73 7.47
N PHE A 303 11.36 -25.90 6.70
CA PHE A 303 12.61 -26.49 7.22
C PHE A 303 13.25 -25.64 8.32
N TRP A 304 13.00 -24.34 8.32
CA TRP A 304 13.43 -23.39 9.35
C TRP A 304 12.73 -23.59 10.71
N SER A 305 11.62 -24.35 10.75
CA SER A 305 10.89 -24.66 11.98
C SER A 305 11.24 -26.03 12.55
N ASN A 306 11.18 -26.16 13.87
CA ASN A 306 11.34 -27.44 14.56
C ASN A 306 9.96 -28.00 14.95
N SER A 307 9.51 -29.05 14.26
CA SER A 307 8.20 -29.66 14.49
C SER A 307 8.01 -30.27 15.90
N ALA A 308 9.10 -30.46 16.65
CA ALA A 308 9.03 -30.93 18.04
C ALA A 308 8.76 -29.81 19.06
N LEU A 309 8.78 -28.54 18.64
CA LEU A 309 8.58 -27.38 19.51
C LEU A 309 7.20 -26.74 19.27
N PRO A 310 6.51 -26.25 20.33
CA PRO A 310 5.33 -25.41 20.15
C PRO A 310 5.73 -24.08 19.47
N LEU A 311 4.76 -23.37 18.87
CA LEU A 311 4.99 -22.11 18.16
C LEU A 311 5.76 -21.09 19.03
N SER A 312 5.36 -20.94 20.29
CA SER A 312 6.00 -20.02 21.26
C SER A 312 7.45 -20.36 21.63
N ALA A 313 7.96 -21.53 21.21
CA ALA A 313 9.33 -21.97 21.47
C ALA A 313 10.14 -22.11 20.17
N GLN A 314 9.58 -21.72 19.02
CA GLN A 314 10.31 -21.69 17.77
C GLN A 314 11.41 -20.62 17.85
N THR A 315 12.56 -20.92 17.26
CA THR A 315 13.68 -19.98 17.17
C THR A 315 13.62 -19.12 15.92
N PHE A 316 12.70 -19.45 15.00
CA PHE A 316 12.45 -18.76 13.74
C PHE A 316 10.95 -18.65 13.52
N ASP A 317 10.33 -17.66 14.16
CA ASP A 317 8.90 -17.36 14.06
C ASP A 317 8.59 -15.90 13.73
N GLY A 318 9.58 -15.01 13.69
CA GLY A 318 9.42 -13.57 13.49
C GLY A 318 10.01 -13.02 12.18
N PHE A 319 9.95 -11.70 12.06
CA PHE A 319 10.59 -10.96 10.98
C PHE A 319 12.09 -11.21 10.97
N THR A 320 12.60 -11.52 9.78
CA THR A 320 14.02 -11.74 9.58
C THR A 320 14.58 -10.74 8.62
N GLN A 321 15.65 -10.06 9.02
CA GLN A 321 16.32 -9.08 8.20
C GLN A 321 17.80 -9.38 8.02
N TRP A 322 18.25 -9.19 6.79
CA TRP A 322 19.65 -9.03 6.46
C TRP A 322 19.88 -7.56 6.16
N LEU A 323 20.87 -6.97 6.80
CA LEU A 323 21.38 -5.64 6.47
C LEU A 323 22.02 -5.66 5.06
N SER A 324 22.92 -4.74 4.70
CA SER A 324 23.51 -4.68 3.35
C SER A 324 24.49 -5.85 3.08
N PRO A 325 24.06 -6.95 2.45
CA PRO A 325 24.83 -8.19 2.45
C PRO A 325 26.02 -8.10 1.48
N VAL A 326 27.21 -8.51 1.92
CA VAL A 326 28.45 -8.50 1.10
C VAL A 326 28.86 -9.87 0.57
N TYR A 327 28.20 -10.94 1.02
CA TYR A 327 28.52 -12.33 0.66
C TYR A 327 27.76 -12.83 -0.59
N ALA A 328 26.93 -11.99 -1.22
CA ALA A 328 26.18 -12.31 -2.44
C ALA A 328 26.48 -11.35 -3.62
N PRO A 329 27.74 -11.01 -3.92
CA PRO A 329 28.08 -9.93 -4.87
C PRO A 329 27.66 -10.21 -6.32
N THR A 330 27.45 -11.49 -6.67
CA THR A 330 27.03 -11.88 -8.03
C THR A 330 25.53 -11.70 -8.24
N THR A 331 24.71 -12.02 -7.24
CA THR A 331 23.25 -11.97 -7.35
C THR A 331 22.67 -10.64 -6.84
N ASN A 332 23.29 -10.05 -5.83
CA ASN A 332 22.88 -8.78 -5.22
C ASN A 332 24.06 -7.79 -5.17
N PRO A 333 24.51 -7.27 -6.33
CA PRO A 333 25.66 -6.36 -6.42
C PRO A 333 25.41 -5.00 -5.73
N ASP A 334 24.15 -4.56 -5.70
CA ASP A 334 23.72 -3.30 -5.10
C ASP A 334 23.53 -3.41 -3.57
N LYS A 335 23.75 -4.60 -3.00
CA LYS A 335 23.67 -4.90 -1.56
C LYS A 335 22.32 -4.50 -0.95
N TRP A 336 21.22 -4.72 -1.66
CA TRP A 336 19.90 -4.51 -1.09
C TRP A 336 19.74 -5.36 0.19
N HIS A 337 19.30 -4.74 1.28
CA HIS A 337 18.85 -5.46 2.47
C HIS A 337 17.73 -6.44 2.08
N GLN A 338 17.52 -7.50 2.86
CA GLN A 338 16.47 -8.49 2.60
C GLN A 338 15.60 -8.65 3.83
N GLU A 339 14.29 -8.72 3.63
CA GLU A 339 13.31 -8.97 4.67
C GLU A 339 12.50 -10.22 4.34
N ILE A 340 12.34 -11.10 5.33
CA ILE A 340 11.57 -12.34 5.22
C ILE A 340 10.56 -12.44 6.35
N VAL A 341 9.34 -12.84 5.99
CA VAL A 341 8.25 -13.23 6.89
C VAL A 341 7.91 -14.71 6.65
N PRO A 342 8.14 -15.61 7.62
CA PRO A 342 7.73 -17.00 7.51
C PRO A 342 6.22 -17.16 7.71
N LEU A 343 5.50 -17.52 6.64
CA LEU A 343 4.04 -17.75 6.71
C LEU A 343 3.66 -19.07 7.42
N SER A 344 4.66 -19.78 7.93
CA SER A 344 4.46 -20.95 8.80
C SER A 344 4.30 -20.57 10.26
N SER A 345 4.56 -19.32 10.64
CA SER A 345 4.37 -18.81 12.01
C SER A 345 2.91 -18.58 12.39
N PHE A 346 1.99 -18.68 11.43
CA PHE A 346 0.56 -18.45 11.70
C PHE A 346 -0.06 -19.60 12.51
N THR A 347 -1.33 -19.42 12.87
CA THR A 347 -2.13 -20.52 13.43
C THR A 347 -2.21 -21.67 12.42
N PRO A 348 -2.43 -22.92 12.86
CA PRO A 348 -2.46 -24.09 11.97
C PRO A 348 -3.43 -23.97 10.78
N GLU A 349 -4.49 -23.16 10.91
CA GLU A 349 -5.48 -22.90 9.87
C GLU A 349 -4.95 -22.04 8.72
N ASN A 350 -3.94 -21.21 8.98
CA ASN A 350 -3.36 -20.28 8.01
C ASN A 350 -1.88 -20.57 7.72
N ALA A 351 -1.22 -21.41 8.52
CA ALA A 351 0.20 -21.71 8.36
C ALA A 351 0.49 -22.51 7.09
N HIS A 352 1.52 -22.11 6.35
CA HIS A 352 2.01 -22.87 5.20
C HIS A 352 3.52 -22.66 4.99
N PRO A 353 4.23 -23.61 4.30
CA PRO A 353 5.69 -23.61 4.18
C PRO A 353 6.19 -22.61 3.12
N THR A 354 5.85 -21.34 3.29
CA THR A 354 6.20 -20.27 2.35
C THR A 354 6.93 -19.14 3.07
N LEU A 355 8.02 -18.67 2.49
CA LEU A 355 8.67 -17.43 2.87
C LEU A 355 8.09 -16.31 2.01
N LEU A 356 7.59 -15.26 2.66
CA LEU A 356 7.21 -14.01 2.02
C LEU A 356 8.34 -13.00 2.17
N LEU A 357 8.71 -12.34 1.09
CA LEU A 357 9.73 -11.30 1.06
C LEU A 357 9.13 -10.01 0.53
N TYR A 358 9.55 -8.89 1.11
CA TYR A 358 9.22 -7.55 0.65
C TYR A 358 10.46 -6.92 0.00
N ILE A 359 10.28 -6.41 -1.21
CA ILE A 359 11.31 -5.64 -1.91
C ILE A 359 10.72 -4.29 -2.31
N TYR A 360 11.54 -3.25 -2.36
CA TYR A 360 11.07 -1.91 -2.71
C TYR A 360 12.02 -1.13 -3.63
N GLY A 361 11.52 -0.03 -4.18
CA GLY A 361 12.33 0.96 -4.89
C GLY A 361 13.11 0.37 -6.06
N ALA A 362 14.43 0.58 -6.06
CA ALA A 362 15.32 0.11 -7.12
C ALA A 362 15.33 -1.42 -7.26
N GLN A 363 15.22 -2.16 -6.16
CA GLN A 363 15.16 -3.62 -6.18
C GLN A 363 13.87 -4.08 -6.88
N SER A 364 12.71 -3.52 -6.51
CA SER A 364 11.43 -3.80 -7.19
C SER A 364 11.47 -3.54 -8.69
N LEU A 365 12.05 -2.41 -9.10
CA LEU A 365 12.22 -2.06 -10.52
C LEU A 365 13.13 -3.05 -11.25
N HIS A 366 14.24 -3.46 -10.62
CA HIS A 366 15.14 -4.46 -11.18
C HIS A 366 14.43 -5.80 -11.39
N PHE A 367 13.73 -6.29 -10.37
CA PHE A 367 13.02 -7.57 -10.42
C PHE A 367 11.90 -7.54 -11.45
N ALA A 368 11.05 -6.52 -11.44
CA ALA A 368 9.95 -6.40 -12.40
C ALA A 368 10.44 -6.32 -13.84
N LYS A 369 11.56 -5.60 -14.10
CA LYS A 369 12.19 -5.56 -15.41
C LYS A 369 12.71 -6.93 -15.82
N THR A 370 13.50 -7.59 -14.98
CA THR A 370 14.08 -8.89 -15.29
C THR A 370 13.00 -9.94 -15.52
N LEU A 371 12.01 -10.05 -14.62
CA LEU A 371 10.89 -10.99 -14.72
C LEU A 371 10.04 -10.77 -15.99
N SER A 372 9.96 -9.54 -16.50
CA SER A 372 9.25 -9.25 -17.76
C SER A 372 9.96 -9.80 -19.01
N THR A 373 11.27 -10.05 -18.92
CA THR A 373 12.05 -10.61 -20.04
C THR A 373 12.06 -12.14 -20.07
N LEU A 374 11.69 -12.79 -18.96
CA LEU A 374 11.67 -14.25 -18.83
C LEU A 374 10.33 -14.81 -19.35
N GLN A 375 10.40 -15.85 -20.18
CA GLN A 375 9.24 -16.33 -20.93
C GLN A 375 8.46 -17.39 -20.16
N THR A 376 9.16 -18.24 -19.42
CA THR A 376 8.57 -19.38 -18.73
C THR A 376 8.55 -19.20 -17.22
N GLN A 377 7.65 -19.89 -16.53
CA GLN A 377 7.62 -19.90 -15.07
C GLN A 377 8.89 -20.51 -14.48
N ILE A 378 9.49 -21.51 -15.15
CA ILE A 378 10.73 -22.16 -14.71
C ILE A 378 11.88 -21.16 -14.67
N GLU A 379 12.07 -20.36 -15.74
CA GLU A 379 13.11 -19.32 -15.77
C GLU A 379 12.92 -18.28 -14.65
N LYS A 380 11.66 -17.89 -14.38
CA LYS A 380 11.32 -16.95 -13.31
C LYS A 380 11.64 -17.53 -11.94
N ASP A 381 11.25 -18.78 -11.71
CA ASP A 381 11.55 -19.49 -10.47
C ASP A 381 13.06 -19.63 -10.29
N GLU A 382 13.81 -20.05 -11.32
CA GLU A 382 15.28 -20.15 -11.28
C GLU A 382 15.94 -18.81 -10.93
N PHE A 383 15.51 -17.70 -11.53
CA PHE A 383 16.02 -16.37 -11.22
C PHE A 383 15.79 -16.01 -9.75
N LEU A 384 14.55 -16.18 -9.26
CA LEU A 384 14.18 -15.85 -7.89
C LEU A 384 14.91 -16.75 -6.88
N ILE A 385 14.92 -18.06 -7.12
CA ILE A 385 15.62 -19.05 -6.28
C ILE A 385 17.11 -18.73 -6.23
N THR A 386 17.73 -18.42 -7.36
CA THR A 386 19.16 -18.08 -7.44
C THR A 386 19.46 -16.82 -6.65
N PHE A 387 18.63 -15.77 -6.78
CA PHE A 387 18.82 -14.54 -6.03
C PHE A 387 18.69 -14.76 -4.53
N PHE A 388 17.67 -15.50 -4.08
CA PHE A 388 17.35 -15.61 -2.66
C PHE A 388 18.05 -16.73 -1.90
N LYS A 389 18.70 -17.67 -2.61
CA LYS A 389 19.43 -18.79 -1.98
C LYS A 389 20.46 -18.36 -0.94
N PRO A 390 21.29 -17.31 -1.15
CA PRO A 390 22.24 -16.87 -0.14
C PRO A 390 21.61 -16.50 1.20
N TYR A 391 20.33 -16.14 1.23
CA TYR A 391 19.62 -15.72 2.45
C TYR A 391 18.89 -16.88 3.11
N TYR A 392 18.01 -17.58 2.37
CA TYR A 392 17.24 -18.67 2.99
C TYR A 392 18.12 -19.88 3.38
N SER A 393 19.32 -20.02 2.80
CA SER A 393 20.28 -21.06 3.20
C SER A 393 20.96 -20.81 4.55
N LEU A 394 20.86 -19.58 5.08
CA LEU A 394 21.34 -19.22 6.42
C LEU A 394 20.29 -19.51 7.51
N LEU A 395 19.08 -19.90 7.12
CA LEU A 395 18.02 -20.22 8.06
C LEU A 395 18.30 -21.55 8.80
N PRO A 396 17.76 -21.72 10.02
CA PRO A 396 17.96 -22.93 10.80
C PRO A 396 17.62 -24.21 10.02
N ASN A 397 18.39 -25.27 10.27
CA ASN A 397 18.21 -26.61 9.70
C ASN A 397 18.31 -26.71 8.16
N PHE A 398 18.77 -25.67 7.45
CA PHE A 398 19.03 -25.78 6.01
C PHE A 398 20.10 -26.84 5.74
N LYS A 399 19.86 -27.70 4.74
CA LYS A 399 20.81 -28.70 4.24
C LYS A 399 20.68 -28.80 2.73
N GLU A 400 21.79 -28.65 2.01
CA GLU A 400 21.83 -28.61 0.54
C GLU A 400 21.32 -29.92 -0.10
N GLU A 401 21.60 -31.04 0.57
CA GLU A 401 21.19 -32.38 0.17
C GLU A 401 19.73 -32.72 0.49
N ASP A 402 19.06 -31.94 1.35
CA ASP A 402 17.69 -32.21 1.79
C ASP A 402 16.68 -31.62 0.79
N GLU A 403 15.89 -32.49 0.15
CA GLU A 403 14.86 -32.07 -0.80
C GLU A 403 13.79 -31.17 -0.17
N GLY A 404 13.57 -31.27 1.14
CA GLY A 404 12.68 -30.38 1.89
C GLY A 404 13.20 -28.94 2.02
N CYS A 405 14.47 -28.69 1.71
CA CYS A 405 15.08 -27.36 1.67
C CYS A 405 15.10 -26.76 0.25
N ARG A 406 14.59 -27.48 -0.76
CA ARG A 406 14.53 -27.00 -2.16
C ARG A 406 13.19 -26.31 -2.43
N PRO A 407 13.17 -25.07 -2.95
CA PRO A 407 11.93 -24.42 -3.33
C PRO A 407 11.15 -25.23 -4.38
N LEU A 408 9.83 -25.30 -4.22
CA LEU A 408 8.90 -25.93 -5.15
C LEU A 408 8.45 -24.97 -6.26
N SER A 409 8.21 -23.71 -5.90
CA SER A 409 7.70 -22.69 -6.80
C SER A 409 7.89 -21.31 -6.21
N CYS A 410 8.01 -20.31 -7.07
CA CYS A 410 8.02 -18.91 -6.67
C CYS A 410 6.86 -18.13 -7.29
N VAL A 411 6.40 -17.09 -6.60
CA VAL A 411 5.49 -16.09 -7.16
C VAL A 411 6.03 -14.72 -6.78
N ALA A 412 6.24 -13.85 -7.77
CA ALA A 412 6.62 -12.47 -7.56
C ALA A 412 5.55 -11.52 -8.11
N THR A 413 5.29 -10.43 -7.41
CA THR A 413 4.43 -9.36 -7.92
C THR A 413 5.23 -8.42 -8.81
N THR A 414 4.52 -7.78 -9.74
CA THR A 414 5.07 -6.72 -10.60
C THR A 414 4.05 -5.60 -10.77
N TRP A 415 3.54 -5.05 -9.67
CA TRP A 415 2.63 -3.90 -9.65
C TRP A 415 3.21 -2.69 -10.41
N VAL A 416 4.53 -2.54 -10.43
CA VAL A 416 5.21 -1.51 -11.22
C VAL A 416 5.04 -1.69 -12.74
N ASN A 417 4.72 -2.89 -13.21
CA ASN A 417 4.37 -3.17 -14.60
C ASN A 417 2.86 -3.12 -14.87
N ASP A 418 2.04 -2.84 -13.85
CA ASP A 418 0.59 -2.84 -13.95
C ASP A 418 0.02 -1.43 -14.12
N ASP A 419 -0.40 -1.11 -15.35
CA ASP A 419 -0.95 0.21 -15.72
C ASP A 419 -2.24 0.56 -14.96
N LEU A 420 -3.05 -0.44 -14.59
CA LEU A 420 -4.28 -0.22 -13.83
C LEU A 420 -4.02 -0.08 -12.31
N ALA A 421 -2.83 -0.43 -11.84
CA ALA A 421 -2.34 -0.06 -10.51
C ALA A 421 -1.63 1.31 -10.50
N GLY A 422 -1.41 1.91 -11.67
CA GLY A 422 -0.64 3.13 -11.82
C GLY A 422 0.88 2.90 -11.81
N ASN A 423 1.32 1.67 -12.05
CA ASN A 423 2.74 1.29 -12.10
C ASN A 423 3.48 1.57 -10.79
N GLY A 424 2.88 1.14 -9.69
CA GLY A 424 3.43 1.30 -8.34
C GLY A 424 2.50 0.69 -7.29
N SER A 425 2.85 0.89 -6.03
CA SER A 425 2.15 0.30 -4.89
C SER A 425 1.19 1.29 -4.22
N TYR A 426 1.67 2.42 -3.70
CA TYR A 426 0.86 3.39 -2.93
C TYR A 426 1.58 4.75 -2.82
N THR A 427 0.85 5.78 -2.38
CA THR A 427 1.37 7.14 -2.22
C THR A 427 2.37 7.22 -1.08
N ASN A 428 3.38 8.07 -1.22
CA ASN A 428 4.34 8.41 -0.17
C ASN A 428 4.82 9.86 -0.33
N PHE A 429 5.59 10.36 0.64
CA PHE A 429 6.07 11.75 0.64
C PHE A 429 7.58 11.81 0.46
N GLN A 430 8.03 12.45 -0.63
CA GLN A 430 9.45 12.45 -1.01
C GLN A 430 10.10 13.82 -0.80
N VAL A 431 11.43 13.84 -0.64
CA VAL A 431 12.23 15.08 -0.61
C VAL A 431 11.94 15.96 -1.84
N GLY A 432 12.06 17.27 -1.66
CA GLY A 432 11.69 18.31 -2.61
C GLY A 432 10.20 18.71 -2.56
N LEU A 433 9.36 17.97 -1.83
CA LEU A 433 7.95 18.30 -1.62
C LEU A 433 7.80 19.59 -0.78
N LYS A 434 6.95 20.52 -1.24
CA LYS A 434 6.79 21.85 -0.63
C LYS A 434 5.48 22.08 0.10
N GLU A 435 4.38 21.55 -0.44
CA GLU A 435 3.01 21.82 0.02
C GLU A 435 2.23 20.51 0.15
N GLY A 436 2.85 19.45 0.70
CA GLY A 436 2.32 18.09 0.69
C GLY A 436 0.95 17.92 1.34
N ASP A 437 0.70 18.60 2.45
CA ASP A 437 -0.60 18.57 3.14
C ASP A 437 -1.69 19.28 2.31
N GLU A 438 -1.37 20.41 1.69
CA GLU A 438 -2.26 21.11 0.75
C GLU A 438 -2.50 20.31 -0.54
N ASP A 439 -1.48 19.63 -1.06
CA ASP A 439 -1.59 18.73 -2.21
C ASP A 439 -2.63 17.63 -1.92
N VAL A 440 -2.52 16.96 -0.77
CA VAL A 440 -3.49 15.95 -0.34
C VAL A 440 -4.89 16.56 -0.15
N LYS A 441 -5.01 17.76 0.47
CA LYS A 441 -6.31 18.45 0.65
C LYS A 441 -6.98 18.71 -0.70
N ILE A 442 -6.24 19.16 -1.70
CA ILE A 442 -6.77 19.46 -3.04
C ILE A 442 -7.26 18.20 -3.74
N LEU A 443 -6.48 17.11 -3.70
CA LEU A 443 -6.91 15.83 -4.27
C LEU A 443 -8.15 15.30 -3.55
N ARG A 444 -8.20 15.42 -2.21
CA ARG A 444 -9.36 15.01 -1.39
C ARG A 444 -10.61 15.83 -1.65
N GLU A 445 -10.47 17.13 -1.86
CA GLU A 445 -11.61 17.99 -2.15
C GLU A 445 -12.20 17.68 -3.53
N GLY A 446 -11.36 17.42 -4.53
CA GLY A 446 -11.82 17.17 -5.89
C GLY A 446 -12.29 18.44 -6.60
N VAL A 447 -13.30 18.32 -7.46
CA VAL A 447 -13.89 19.43 -8.24
C VAL A 447 -15.43 19.29 -8.23
N PRO A 448 -16.07 19.30 -7.05
CA PRO A 448 -17.50 19.01 -6.90
C PRO A 448 -18.40 19.98 -7.68
N GLU A 449 -17.96 21.22 -7.89
CA GLU A 449 -18.65 22.19 -8.75
C GLU A 449 -18.72 21.76 -10.23
N ARG A 450 -17.88 20.80 -10.63
CA ARG A 450 -17.89 20.14 -11.95
C ARG A 450 -18.51 18.74 -11.92
N GLY A 451 -19.03 18.33 -10.77
CA GLY A 451 -19.56 16.99 -10.53
C GLY A 451 -18.51 15.88 -10.55
N LEU A 452 -17.26 16.23 -10.25
CA LEU A 452 -16.12 15.32 -10.26
C LEU A 452 -15.50 15.23 -8.87
N TRP A 453 -15.51 14.03 -8.31
CA TRP A 453 -15.04 13.72 -6.97
C TRP A 453 -13.86 12.74 -7.05
N PHE A 454 -12.99 12.73 -6.04
CA PHE A 454 -11.81 11.86 -6.01
C PHE A 454 -11.75 11.12 -4.68
N ALA A 455 -11.53 9.80 -4.75
CA ALA A 455 -11.36 8.97 -3.57
C ALA A 455 -10.28 7.89 -3.81
N GLY A 456 -9.36 7.74 -2.87
CA GLY A 456 -8.36 6.67 -2.88
C GLY A 456 -7.46 6.80 -1.66
N GLU A 457 -6.43 5.96 -1.55
CA GLU A 457 -5.45 6.12 -0.48
C GLU A 457 -4.71 7.46 -0.56
N HIS A 458 -4.52 8.01 -1.77
CA HIS A 458 -3.89 9.32 -2.01
C HIS A 458 -4.79 10.52 -1.65
N THR A 459 -6.02 10.26 -1.24
CA THR A 459 -6.98 11.27 -0.78
C THR A 459 -7.52 10.96 0.62
N ALA A 460 -6.94 9.98 1.31
CA ALA A 460 -7.33 9.59 2.66
C ALA A 460 -7.20 10.77 3.62
N PRO A 461 -7.84 10.74 4.81
CA PRO A 461 -7.44 11.57 5.95
C PRO A 461 -5.92 11.56 6.15
N PHE A 462 -5.36 12.55 6.85
CA PHE A 462 -3.91 12.57 7.07
C PHE A 462 -3.41 11.35 7.83
N ILE A 463 -4.26 10.84 8.73
CA ILE A 463 -4.08 9.53 9.31
C ILE A 463 -4.41 8.44 8.27
N ALA A 464 -3.46 7.52 8.07
CA ALA A 464 -3.60 6.34 7.21
C ALA A 464 -3.54 6.57 5.68
N LEU A 465 -2.84 7.62 5.21
CA LEU A 465 -2.43 7.76 3.80
C LEU A 465 -1.65 6.51 3.34
N GLY A 466 -1.78 6.14 2.06
CA GLY A 466 -1.10 4.95 1.51
C GLY A 466 -1.68 3.59 1.93
N THR A 467 -2.66 3.54 2.85
CA THR A 467 -3.19 2.28 3.41
C THR A 467 -4.54 1.83 2.81
N THR A 468 -4.91 0.57 3.08
CA THR A 468 -6.26 0.03 2.79
C THR A 468 -7.35 0.76 3.56
N THR A 469 -7.08 1.12 4.82
CA THR A 469 -8.01 1.86 5.69
C THR A 469 -8.24 3.29 5.19
N GLY A 470 -7.17 3.97 4.77
CA GLY A 470 -7.27 5.30 4.15
C GLY A 470 -8.11 5.29 2.88
N ALA A 471 -7.94 4.27 2.02
CA ALA A 471 -8.80 4.09 0.86
C ALA A 471 -10.28 3.84 1.24
N TYR A 472 -10.54 3.01 2.26
CA TYR A 472 -11.89 2.77 2.76
C TYR A 472 -12.55 4.06 3.27
N TRP A 473 -11.84 4.84 4.09
CA TRP A 473 -12.34 6.11 4.63
C TRP A 473 -12.53 7.20 3.57
N SER A 474 -11.65 7.30 2.57
CA SER A 474 -11.84 8.29 1.51
C SER A 474 -13.08 7.99 0.66
N GLY A 475 -13.35 6.71 0.37
CA GLY A 475 -14.59 6.28 -0.27
C GLY A 475 -15.83 6.64 0.53
N GLU A 476 -15.80 6.37 1.84
CA GLU A 476 -16.89 6.73 2.75
C GLU A 476 -17.13 8.24 2.79
N ALA A 477 -16.05 9.03 2.92
CA ALA A 477 -16.11 10.48 3.01
C ALA A 477 -16.73 11.12 1.76
N VAL A 478 -16.33 10.66 0.56
CA VAL A 478 -16.90 11.16 -0.70
C VAL A 478 -18.37 10.76 -0.84
N GLY A 479 -18.74 9.52 -0.51
CA GLY A 479 -20.14 9.09 -0.52
C GLY A 479 -21.01 9.98 0.37
N LYS A 480 -20.55 10.29 1.59
CA LYS A 480 -21.23 11.20 2.53
C LYS A 480 -21.35 12.62 1.97
N ARG A 481 -20.27 13.18 1.40
CA ARG A 481 -20.27 14.53 0.81
C ARG A 481 -21.27 14.66 -0.34
N ILE A 482 -21.38 13.65 -1.20
CA ILE A 482 -22.38 13.61 -2.28
C ILE A 482 -23.79 13.58 -1.66
N VAL A 483 -24.06 12.68 -0.72
CA VAL A 483 -25.36 12.60 -0.03
C VAL A 483 -25.76 13.95 0.57
N ASP A 484 -24.84 14.62 1.27
CA ASP A 484 -25.09 15.91 1.91
C ASP A 484 -25.34 17.03 0.91
N ALA A 485 -24.61 17.04 -0.21
CA ALA A 485 -24.87 17.98 -1.30
C ALA A 485 -26.30 17.84 -1.83
N TYR A 486 -26.75 16.61 -2.10
CA TYR A 486 -28.12 16.33 -2.59
C TYR A 486 -29.21 16.65 -1.55
N ARG A 487 -28.94 16.42 -0.25
CA ARG A 487 -29.85 16.81 0.84
C ARG A 487 -29.98 18.32 0.99
N MET A 488 -28.89 19.08 0.86
CA MET A 488 -28.90 20.54 1.01
C MET A 488 -29.47 21.25 -0.21
N GLY A 489 -29.22 20.74 -1.43
CA GLY A 489 -29.83 21.26 -2.65
C GLY A 489 -31.36 21.12 -2.68
N GLY A 490 -31.91 20.09 -2.04
CA GLY A 490 -33.36 19.89 -1.90
C GLY A 490 -34.05 20.81 -0.87
N LYS A 491 -33.30 21.55 -0.04
CA LYS A 491 -33.86 22.50 0.95
C LYS A 491 -34.02 23.93 0.42
N GLY A 492 -33.67 24.17 -0.83
CA GLY A 492 -33.74 25.49 -1.48
C GLY A 492 -34.70 25.56 -2.68
N ALA A 493 -35.57 24.57 -2.87
CA ALA A 493 -36.57 24.52 -3.94
C ALA A 493 -37.99 24.74 -3.40
#